data_AF-A0A8S8XZZ1-F1
#
_entry.id   AF-A0A8S8XZZ1-F1
#
_cell.length_a   1.000
_cell.length_b   1.000
_cell.length_c   1.000
_cell.angle_alpha   90.00
_cell.angle_beta   90.00
_cell.angle_gamma   90.00
#
_symmetry.space_group_name_H-M   'P 1'
#
loop_
_entity.id
_entity.type
_entity.pdbx_description
1 polymer ?
#
loop_
_entity_poly.entity_id
_entity_poly.type
_entity_poly.pdbx_seq_one_letter_code
_entity_poly.pdbx_strand_id
1 'polypeptide(L)'
;MPFFFPVLIFFLCLWLVANKVDQYCRRFSPTVEKRLTSAYRIIPILMVAWLIIVRARAIIERDVNHIEVANRLQGSDYALGDLKLLISGDGVGEFALLFLLIFSLWTFNLPSMKQSPMSVRKAVQSRVMLYVSACTLLTFWIFFPESNYYTPDSLPLQSTMSADGDYSILMVVVAILMIAFSGELFAIASMHNLDEHFIVLQKRALVKVYVVSGVLIFGLYQGNYLDTNWISQPGNEKIIATIIFLSQTLILAFICVPGKRSDNLLRVGEGRTNSFAIMSILSLLILILVTSIVLRQTSELASGNRYIEESLWLTASFVIMVSFTQLLPRYGFDAAARPEYWWLRITLLFSPALIFWFNAFAIFIIPGLWLVAALSIVVPSIIEKDAKTPSQLGMAVFADSLCGHYFHYFSN
;
A
#
# COMPACT_ATOMS: atom_id res chain seq x y z
N MET A 1 10.17 -16.90 -19.41
CA MET A 1 9.51 -17.97 -18.61
C MET A 1 8.00 -17.75 -18.60
N PRO A 2 7.22 -18.33 -19.53
CA PRO A 2 5.84 -17.91 -19.80
C PRO A 2 4.85 -18.16 -18.64
N PHE A 3 5.08 -19.19 -17.81
CA PHE A 3 4.18 -19.51 -16.69
C PHE A 3 4.61 -18.95 -15.34
N PHE A 4 5.77 -18.30 -15.25
CA PHE A 4 6.32 -17.89 -13.96
C PHE A 4 5.46 -16.81 -13.29
N PHE A 5 5.16 -15.71 -13.99
CA PHE A 5 4.37 -14.62 -13.43
C PHE A 5 2.91 -14.99 -13.18
N PRO A 6 2.20 -15.72 -14.07
CA PRO A 6 0.85 -16.21 -13.77
C PRO A 6 0.79 -17.04 -12.49
N VAL A 7 1.78 -17.90 -12.24
CA VAL A 7 1.84 -18.71 -11.01
C VAL A 7 2.13 -17.83 -9.79
N LEU A 8 3.04 -16.86 -9.89
CA LEU A 8 3.31 -15.93 -8.79
C LEU A 8 2.07 -15.11 -8.43
N ILE A 9 1.39 -14.54 -9.43
CA ILE A 9 0.14 -13.80 -9.27
C ILE A 9 -0.92 -14.69 -8.61
N PHE A 10 -1.05 -15.95 -9.03
CA PHE A 10 -1.99 -16.88 -8.41
C PHE A 10 -1.74 -17.06 -6.91
N PHE A 11 -0.49 -17.27 -6.49
CA PHE A 11 -0.17 -17.39 -5.06
C PHE A 11 -0.36 -16.07 -4.29
N LEU A 12 -0.11 -14.91 -4.90
CA LEU A 12 -0.44 -13.62 -4.32
C LEU A 12 -1.97 -13.49 -4.14
N CYS A 13 -2.77 -13.87 -5.14
CA CYS A 13 -4.22 -13.94 -5.00
C CYS A 13 -4.67 -14.87 -3.85
N LEU A 14 -3.98 -15.99 -3.61
CA LEU A 14 -4.24 -16.83 -2.44
C LEU A 14 -3.94 -16.10 -1.11
N TRP A 15 -2.92 -15.24 -1.06
CA TRP A 15 -2.61 -14.42 0.12
C TRP A 15 -3.68 -13.37 0.42
N LEU A 16 -4.36 -12.81 -0.60
CA LEU A 16 -5.50 -11.90 -0.39
C LEU A 16 -6.61 -12.54 0.46
N VAL A 17 -6.78 -13.86 0.34
CA VAL A 17 -7.81 -14.64 1.03
C VAL A 17 -7.22 -15.71 1.97
N ALA A 18 -6.02 -15.46 2.51
CA ALA A 18 -5.25 -16.44 3.32
C ALA A 18 -6.09 -17.12 4.42
N ASN A 19 -6.97 -16.36 5.11
CA ASN A 19 -7.85 -16.92 6.14
C ASN A 19 -8.84 -17.97 5.58
N LYS A 20 -9.37 -17.76 4.38
CA LYS A 20 -10.28 -18.71 3.72
C LYS A 20 -9.52 -19.93 3.20
N VAL A 21 -8.31 -19.73 2.68
CA VAL A 21 -7.41 -20.82 2.26
C VAL A 21 -7.05 -21.70 3.46
N ASP A 22 -6.66 -21.10 4.59
CA ASP A 22 -6.35 -21.84 5.81
C ASP A 22 -7.57 -22.62 6.33
N GLN A 23 -8.77 -22.03 6.28
CA GLN A 23 -10.02 -22.72 6.65
C GLN A 23 -10.31 -23.92 5.72
N TYR A 24 -10.03 -23.79 4.43
CA TYR A 24 -10.18 -24.87 3.47
C TYR A 24 -9.16 -26.00 3.71
N CYS A 25 -7.90 -25.65 3.99
CA CYS A 25 -6.84 -26.61 4.28
C CYS A 25 -7.12 -27.49 5.51
N ARG A 26 -7.84 -26.96 6.52
CA ARG A 26 -8.26 -27.72 7.72
C ARG A 26 -9.24 -28.87 7.44
N ARG A 27 -9.82 -28.94 6.24
CA ARG A 27 -10.70 -30.06 5.85
C ARG A 27 -9.92 -31.34 5.53
N PHE A 28 -8.61 -31.24 5.33
CA PHE A 28 -7.75 -32.37 5.01
C PHE A 28 -7.11 -32.97 6.28
N SER A 29 -6.40 -34.09 6.12
CA SER A 29 -5.64 -34.70 7.21
C SER A 29 -4.56 -33.75 7.73
N PRO A 30 -4.15 -33.84 9.01
CA PRO A 30 -3.25 -32.86 9.64
C PRO A 30 -1.89 -32.74 8.94
N THR A 31 -1.39 -33.83 8.37
CA THR A 31 -0.14 -33.83 7.59
C THR A 31 -0.30 -33.08 6.27
N VAL A 32 -1.43 -33.24 5.60
CA VAL A 32 -1.73 -32.58 4.32
C VAL A 32 -2.02 -31.10 4.55
N GLU A 33 -2.78 -30.75 5.60
CA GLU A 33 -3.02 -29.37 6.03
C GLU A 33 -1.68 -28.63 6.19
N LYS A 34 -0.77 -29.17 7.02
CA LYS A 34 0.52 -28.52 7.30
C LYS A 34 1.34 -28.31 6.02
N ARG A 35 1.35 -29.29 5.11
CA ARG A 35 2.07 -29.19 3.83
C ARG A 35 1.46 -28.15 2.90
N LEU A 36 0.14 -28.16 2.71
CA LEU A 36 -0.56 -27.20 1.85
C LEU A 36 -0.40 -25.77 2.37
N THR A 37 -0.61 -25.56 3.68
CA THR A 37 -0.45 -24.25 4.31
C THR A 37 0.99 -23.74 4.20
N SER A 38 1.98 -24.62 4.38
CA SER A 38 3.37 -24.25 4.20
C SER A 38 3.70 -23.95 2.73
N ALA A 39 3.16 -24.72 1.80
CA ALA A 39 3.44 -24.57 0.37
C ALA A 39 2.95 -23.22 -0.16
N TYR A 40 1.67 -22.86 0.01
CA TYR A 40 1.17 -21.60 -0.55
C TYR A 40 1.82 -20.35 0.07
N ARG A 41 2.33 -20.48 1.29
CA ARG A 41 3.05 -19.39 1.99
C ARG A 41 4.51 -19.27 1.53
N ILE A 42 5.21 -20.37 1.28
CA ILE A 42 6.65 -20.35 0.97
C ILE A 42 6.92 -20.24 -0.54
N ILE A 43 6.05 -20.77 -1.40
CA ILE A 43 6.28 -20.79 -2.86
C ILE A 43 6.54 -19.39 -3.45
N PRO A 44 5.78 -18.33 -3.11
CA PRO A 44 6.09 -16.97 -3.58
C PRO A 44 7.50 -16.51 -3.25
N ILE A 45 7.98 -16.83 -2.05
CA ILE A 45 9.33 -16.47 -1.60
C ILE A 45 10.38 -17.19 -2.43
N LEU A 46 10.20 -18.51 -2.63
CA LEU A 46 11.12 -19.31 -3.42
C LEU A 46 11.17 -18.85 -4.88
N MET A 47 10.01 -18.51 -5.45
CA MET A 47 9.91 -17.96 -6.80
C MET A 47 10.69 -16.65 -6.92
N VAL A 48 10.40 -15.65 -6.08
CA VAL A 48 11.09 -14.35 -6.17
C VAL A 48 12.59 -14.49 -5.85
N ALA A 49 12.97 -15.33 -4.90
CA ALA A 49 14.37 -15.64 -4.62
C ALA A 49 15.08 -16.24 -5.84
N TRP A 50 14.40 -17.10 -6.60
CA TRP A 50 14.93 -17.65 -7.85
C TRP A 50 15.17 -16.57 -8.90
N LEU A 51 14.26 -15.58 -9.06
CA LEU A 51 14.49 -14.44 -9.96
C LEU A 51 15.76 -13.66 -9.60
N ILE A 52 15.95 -13.37 -8.30
CA ILE A 52 17.15 -12.67 -7.82
C ILE A 52 18.41 -13.49 -8.11
N ILE A 53 18.39 -14.81 -7.91
CA ILE A 53 19.53 -15.69 -8.22
C ILE A 53 19.84 -15.67 -9.71
N VAL A 54 18.82 -15.75 -10.58
CA VAL A 54 19.00 -15.69 -12.04
C VAL A 54 19.61 -14.35 -12.46
N ARG A 55 19.11 -13.23 -11.93
CA ARG A 55 19.65 -11.89 -12.20
C ARG A 55 21.08 -11.72 -11.69
N ALA A 56 21.36 -12.17 -10.47
CA ALA A 56 22.71 -12.15 -9.89
C ALA A 56 23.69 -12.96 -10.74
N ARG A 57 23.28 -14.14 -11.21
CA ARG A 57 24.07 -14.97 -12.12
C ARG A 57 24.35 -14.25 -13.43
N ALA A 58 23.35 -13.61 -14.04
CA ALA A 58 23.53 -12.85 -15.28
C ALA A 58 24.54 -11.70 -15.11
N ILE A 59 24.50 -10.98 -13.98
CA ILE A 59 25.44 -9.89 -13.67
C ILE A 59 26.87 -10.42 -13.48
N ILE A 60 27.03 -11.56 -12.79
CA ILE A 60 28.33 -12.20 -12.51
C ILE A 60 28.94 -12.78 -13.80
N GLU A 61 28.14 -13.50 -14.59
CA GLU A 61 28.59 -14.15 -15.83
C GLU A 61 28.69 -13.16 -17.01
N ARG A 62 28.30 -11.89 -16.82
CA ARG A 62 28.21 -10.87 -17.88
C ARG A 62 27.41 -11.38 -19.08
N ASP A 63 26.25 -11.98 -18.81
CA ASP A 63 25.38 -12.51 -19.86
C ASP A 63 24.76 -11.35 -20.66
N VAL A 64 25.34 -11.09 -21.83
CA VAL A 64 24.90 -10.04 -22.76
C VAL A 64 23.49 -10.27 -23.30
N ASN A 65 22.92 -11.48 -23.16
CA ASN A 65 21.52 -11.73 -23.54
C ASN A 65 20.53 -11.16 -22.51
N HIS A 66 21.00 -10.77 -21.33
CA HIS A 66 20.20 -10.17 -20.29
C HIS A 66 20.16 -8.63 -20.47
N ILE A 67 18.97 -8.06 -20.62
CA ILE A 67 18.76 -6.63 -20.95
C ILE A 67 19.50 -5.69 -20.00
N GLU A 68 19.39 -5.90 -18.68
CA GLU A 68 20.06 -5.03 -17.70
C GLU A 68 21.59 -5.05 -17.88
N VAL A 69 22.18 -6.22 -18.17
CA VAL A 69 23.62 -6.38 -18.39
C VAL A 69 24.03 -5.73 -19.71
N ALA A 70 23.24 -5.93 -20.77
CA ALA A 70 23.47 -5.29 -22.07
C ALA A 70 23.40 -3.75 -21.98
N ASN A 71 22.43 -3.21 -21.24
CA ASN A 71 22.23 -1.77 -21.15
C ASN A 71 23.25 -1.07 -20.23
N ARG A 72 23.71 -1.72 -19.16
CA ARG A 72 24.52 -1.06 -18.10
C ARG A 72 25.96 -1.55 -17.97
N LEU A 73 26.24 -2.79 -18.36
CA LEU A 73 27.48 -3.50 -18.00
C LEU A 73 28.23 -4.09 -19.21
N GLN A 74 27.81 -3.75 -20.42
CA GLN A 74 28.43 -4.25 -21.64
C GLN A 74 29.86 -3.71 -21.80
N GLY A 75 30.83 -4.61 -22.00
CA GLY A 75 32.23 -4.25 -22.24
C GLY A 75 33.06 -3.93 -20.98
N SER A 76 32.52 -4.13 -19.78
CA SER A 76 33.25 -4.00 -18.52
C SER A 76 33.47 -5.34 -17.82
N ASP A 77 34.62 -5.48 -17.15
CA ASP A 77 34.90 -6.64 -16.30
C ASP A 77 34.03 -6.62 -15.05
N TYR A 78 33.69 -7.80 -14.54
CA TYR A 78 32.88 -7.96 -13.34
C TYR A 78 33.54 -7.33 -12.11
N ALA A 79 32.78 -6.48 -11.40
CA ALA A 79 33.14 -5.99 -10.08
C ALA A 79 32.06 -6.36 -9.06
N LEU A 80 32.46 -6.66 -7.81
CA LEU A 80 31.52 -6.92 -6.71
C LEU A 80 30.52 -5.78 -6.50
N GLY A 81 30.93 -4.54 -6.81
CA GLY A 81 30.08 -3.36 -6.75
C GLY A 81 28.86 -3.42 -7.68
N ASP A 82 28.90 -4.21 -8.76
CA ASP A 82 27.81 -4.30 -9.74
C ASP A 82 26.59 -5.03 -9.18
N LEU A 83 26.77 -5.87 -8.15
CA LEU A 83 25.66 -6.53 -7.46
C LEU A 83 24.71 -5.54 -6.78
N LYS A 84 25.11 -4.28 -6.62
CA LYS A 84 24.21 -3.21 -6.16
C LYS A 84 23.00 -3.03 -7.09
N LEU A 85 23.13 -3.37 -8.38
CA LEU A 85 22.03 -3.31 -9.36
C LEU A 85 20.84 -4.21 -8.99
N LEU A 86 21.06 -5.25 -8.19
CA LEU A 86 19.97 -6.04 -7.61
C LEU A 86 19.03 -5.20 -6.72
N ILE A 87 19.49 -4.07 -6.22
CA ILE A 87 18.74 -3.19 -5.32
C ILE A 87 18.53 -1.79 -5.94
N SER A 88 19.46 -1.28 -6.74
CA SER A 88 19.39 0.08 -7.33
C SER A 88 18.95 0.11 -8.80
N GLY A 89 19.00 -1.04 -9.50
CA GLY A 89 18.72 -1.15 -10.93
C GLY A 89 17.33 -1.71 -11.22
N ASP A 90 17.25 -2.64 -12.16
CA ASP A 90 16.00 -3.28 -12.54
C ASP A 90 15.54 -4.32 -11.51
N GLY A 91 16.46 -4.80 -10.67
CA GLY A 91 16.21 -5.77 -9.59
C GLY A 91 15.41 -5.24 -8.38
N VAL A 92 15.12 -3.94 -8.33
CA VAL A 92 14.42 -3.27 -7.20
C VAL A 92 13.11 -3.99 -6.88
N GLY A 93 12.33 -4.37 -7.89
CA GLY A 93 11.02 -4.99 -7.74
C GLY A 93 11.11 -6.36 -7.05
N GLU A 94 12.03 -7.21 -7.53
CA GLU A 94 12.27 -8.53 -6.95
C GLU A 94 12.81 -8.43 -5.53
N PHE A 95 13.78 -7.55 -5.29
CA PHE A 95 14.37 -7.35 -3.96
C PHE A 95 13.32 -6.87 -2.96
N ALA A 96 12.53 -5.85 -3.34
CA ALA A 96 11.45 -5.33 -2.51
C ALA A 96 10.40 -6.40 -2.20
N LEU A 97 9.95 -7.14 -3.22
CA LEU A 97 8.95 -8.18 -3.03
C LEU A 97 9.46 -9.31 -2.14
N LEU A 98 10.71 -9.78 -2.33
CA LEU A 98 11.28 -10.83 -1.50
C LEU A 98 11.28 -10.43 -0.03
N PHE A 99 11.74 -9.21 0.27
CA PHE A 99 11.78 -8.72 1.64
C PHE A 99 10.37 -8.58 2.24
N LEU A 100 9.41 -8.05 1.48
CA LEU A 100 8.02 -7.91 1.93
C LEU A 100 7.35 -9.26 2.19
N LEU A 101 7.60 -10.27 1.36
CA LEU A 101 7.07 -11.62 1.56
C LEU A 101 7.66 -12.28 2.82
N ILE A 102 8.98 -12.18 3.00
CA ILE A 102 9.66 -12.70 4.20
C ILE A 102 9.13 -11.99 5.45
N PHE A 103 9.06 -10.65 5.41
CA PHE A 103 8.52 -9.85 6.51
C PHE A 103 7.08 -10.26 6.85
N SER A 104 6.23 -10.43 5.84
CA SER A 104 4.83 -10.84 6.01
C SER A 104 4.71 -12.15 6.79
N LEU A 105 5.53 -13.15 6.47
CA LEU A 105 5.56 -14.41 7.22
C LEU A 105 6.17 -14.24 8.61
N TRP A 106 7.23 -13.44 8.74
CA TRP A 106 7.89 -13.18 10.01
C TRP A 106 7.02 -12.41 11.01
N THR A 107 5.99 -11.69 10.56
CA THR A 107 5.10 -10.92 11.45
C THR A 107 4.46 -11.75 12.56
N PHE A 108 4.34 -13.07 12.39
CA PHE A 108 3.94 -13.97 13.46
C PHE A 108 4.84 -13.86 14.70
N ASN A 109 6.14 -13.58 14.54
CA ASN A 109 7.15 -13.49 15.59
C ASN A 109 7.51 -12.05 15.99
N LEU A 110 6.61 -11.08 15.78
CA LEU A 110 6.86 -9.70 16.19
C LEU A 110 7.13 -9.59 17.71
N PRO A 111 8.20 -8.89 18.13
CA PRO A 111 8.47 -8.67 19.55
C PRO A 111 7.32 -7.98 20.29
N SER A 112 6.56 -7.13 19.59
CA SER A 112 5.39 -6.42 20.11
C SER A 112 4.21 -7.35 20.44
N MET A 113 4.19 -8.57 19.91
CA MET A 113 3.11 -9.55 20.06
C MET A 113 3.56 -10.83 20.75
N LYS A 114 4.73 -10.83 21.42
CA LYS A 114 5.31 -12.04 22.03
C LYS A 114 4.40 -12.65 23.12
N GLN A 115 3.68 -11.80 23.85
CA GLN A 115 2.74 -12.20 24.91
C GLN A 115 1.33 -12.51 24.39
N SER A 116 1.03 -12.19 23.12
CA SER A 116 -0.30 -12.32 22.56
C SER A 116 -0.63 -13.77 22.20
N PRO A 117 -1.92 -14.19 22.30
CA PRO A 117 -2.34 -15.53 21.91
C PRO A 117 -1.97 -15.89 20.46
N MET A 118 -1.74 -17.18 20.19
CA MET A 118 -1.39 -17.66 18.85
C MET A 118 -2.45 -17.31 17.79
N SER A 119 -3.73 -17.29 18.16
CA SER A 119 -4.84 -16.90 17.28
C SER A 119 -4.70 -15.45 16.78
N VAL A 120 -4.38 -14.52 17.69
CA VAL A 120 -4.20 -13.10 17.37
C VAL A 120 -2.97 -12.90 16.48
N ARG A 121 -1.86 -13.57 16.80
CA ARG A 121 -0.63 -13.51 15.99
C ARG A 121 -0.85 -14.02 14.56
N LYS A 122 -1.59 -15.12 14.38
CA LYS A 122 -1.98 -15.63 13.05
C LYS A 122 -2.90 -14.66 12.31
N ALA A 123 -3.84 -14.04 13.01
CA ALA A 123 -4.75 -13.07 12.41
C ALA A 123 -4.00 -11.82 11.91
N VAL A 124 -3.07 -11.26 12.71
CA VAL A 124 -2.20 -10.15 12.27
C VAL A 124 -1.38 -10.57 11.04
N GLN A 125 -0.73 -11.74 11.08
CA GLN A 125 0.01 -12.27 9.93
C GLN A 125 -0.85 -12.34 8.66
N SER A 126 -2.08 -12.88 8.75
CA SER A 126 -2.99 -12.98 7.60
C SER A 126 -3.36 -11.61 7.01
N ARG A 127 -3.48 -10.57 7.84
CA ARG A 127 -3.84 -9.21 7.40
C ARG A 127 -2.66 -8.50 6.78
N VAL A 128 -1.45 -8.70 7.30
CA VAL A 128 -0.21 -8.20 6.69
C VAL A 128 0.02 -8.87 5.33
N MET A 129 -0.15 -10.19 5.23
CA MET A 129 -0.06 -10.92 3.95
C MET A 129 -1.07 -10.39 2.92
N LEU A 130 -2.32 -10.14 3.33
CA LEU A 130 -3.33 -9.53 2.48
C LEU A 130 -2.88 -8.14 1.99
N TYR A 131 -2.43 -7.27 2.89
CA TYR A 131 -2.00 -5.92 2.54
C TYR A 131 -0.82 -5.93 1.56
N VAL A 132 0.25 -6.68 1.88
CA VAL A 132 1.43 -6.79 1.02
C VAL A 132 1.04 -7.34 -0.34
N SER A 133 0.22 -8.39 -0.38
CA SER A 133 -0.25 -8.94 -1.64
C SER A 133 -1.11 -7.96 -2.43
N ALA A 134 -1.96 -7.17 -1.79
CA ALA A 134 -2.78 -6.16 -2.47
C ALA A 134 -1.90 -5.06 -3.07
N CYS A 135 -0.94 -4.54 -2.31
CA CYS A 135 0.03 -3.56 -2.79
C CYS A 135 0.84 -4.13 -3.97
N THR A 136 1.38 -5.34 -3.85
CA THR A 136 2.15 -5.99 -4.93
C THR A 136 1.32 -6.22 -6.17
N LEU A 137 0.08 -6.71 -6.03
CA LEU A 137 -0.79 -6.91 -7.19
C LEU A 137 -1.10 -5.59 -7.87
N LEU A 138 -1.42 -4.53 -7.11
CA LEU A 138 -1.71 -3.21 -7.65
C LEU A 138 -0.49 -2.51 -8.29
N THR A 139 0.73 -2.93 -8.02
CA THR A 139 1.93 -2.34 -8.65
C THR A 139 2.74 -3.36 -9.45
N PHE A 140 2.15 -4.52 -9.74
CA PHE A 140 2.86 -5.64 -10.36
C PHE A 140 3.48 -5.25 -11.70
N TRP A 141 2.71 -4.59 -12.57
CA TRP A 141 3.16 -4.18 -13.90
C TRP A 141 4.27 -3.13 -13.88
N ILE A 142 4.35 -2.32 -12.81
CA ILE A 142 5.36 -1.26 -12.64
C ILE A 142 6.71 -1.85 -12.20
N PHE A 143 6.67 -2.79 -11.25
CA PHE A 143 7.88 -3.37 -10.66
C PHE A 143 8.36 -4.63 -11.37
N PHE A 144 7.49 -5.27 -12.17
CA PHE A 144 7.81 -6.46 -12.95
C PHE A 144 7.43 -6.24 -14.44
N PRO A 145 8.01 -5.25 -15.12
CA PRO A 145 7.73 -5.03 -16.54
C PRO A 145 8.22 -6.24 -17.33
N GLU A 146 7.37 -6.74 -18.25
CA GLU A 146 7.68 -7.94 -19.03
C GLU A 146 8.96 -7.80 -19.84
N SER A 147 9.27 -6.59 -20.31
CA SER A 147 10.49 -6.27 -21.03
C SER A 147 11.74 -6.74 -20.29
N ASN A 148 11.77 -6.73 -18.96
CA ASN A 148 12.96 -7.09 -18.20
C ASN A 148 13.25 -8.60 -18.15
N TYR A 149 12.34 -9.44 -18.65
CA TYR A 149 12.40 -10.90 -18.51
C TYR A 149 12.35 -11.65 -19.85
N TYR A 150 12.25 -10.92 -20.97
CA TYR A 150 12.31 -11.46 -22.32
C TYR A 150 13.55 -10.95 -23.04
N THR A 151 14.16 -11.79 -23.87
CA THR A 151 15.27 -11.38 -24.72
C THR A 151 14.73 -10.51 -25.86
N PRO A 152 15.23 -9.29 -26.04
CA PRO A 152 14.76 -8.40 -27.10
C PRO A 152 15.36 -8.83 -28.45
N ASP A 153 14.67 -8.49 -29.54
CA ASP A 153 15.12 -8.82 -30.90
C ASP A 153 16.41 -8.08 -31.32
N SER A 154 16.70 -6.94 -30.68
CA SER A 154 17.93 -6.19 -30.85
C SER A 154 18.46 -5.71 -29.50
N LEU A 155 19.77 -5.87 -29.31
CA LEU A 155 20.50 -5.42 -28.13
C LEU A 155 21.43 -4.27 -28.53
N PRO A 156 21.63 -3.28 -27.64
CA PRO A 156 22.56 -2.21 -27.93
C PRO A 156 24.00 -2.75 -28.07
N LEU A 157 24.79 -2.09 -28.92
CA LEU A 157 26.19 -2.44 -29.15
C LEU A 157 27.12 -1.86 -28.06
N GLN A 158 26.63 -0.90 -27.28
CA GLN A 158 27.33 -0.25 -26.18
C GLN A 158 26.36 0.07 -25.04
N SER A 159 26.87 0.16 -23.80
CA SER A 159 26.08 0.54 -22.63
C SER A 159 25.41 1.91 -22.83
N THR A 160 24.10 1.96 -22.70
CA THR A 160 23.28 3.18 -22.83
C THR A 160 22.91 3.80 -21.49
N MET A 161 23.08 3.06 -20.39
CA MET A 161 22.66 3.45 -19.05
C MET A 161 23.82 3.38 -18.04
N SER A 162 23.67 4.10 -16.93
CA SER A 162 24.66 4.08 -15.84
C SER A 162 24.73 2.71 -15.14
N ALA A 163 25.95 2.27 -14.82
CA ALA A 163 26.23 1.08 -14.02
C ALA A 163 25.85 1.23 -12.53
N ASP A 164 25.54 2.45 -12.07
CA ASP A 164 25.22 2.71 -10.66
C ASP A 164 23.78 2.35 -10.26
N GLY A 165 22.89 2.15 -11.25
CA GLY A 165 21.46 2.02 -11.04
C GLY A 165 20.76 3.38 -11.06
N ASP A 166 19.43 3.36 -11.05
CA ASP A 166 18.61 4.58 -11.12
C ASP A 166 18.16 5.07 -9.74
N TYR A 167 18.21 4.18 -8.73
CA TYR A 167 17.66 4.43 -7.42
C TYR A 167 18.71 4.35 -6.31
N SER A 168 18.61 5.26 -5.34
CA SER A 168 19.38 5.15 -4.11
C SER A 168 18.92 3.94 -3.30
N ILE A 169 19.87 3.07 -2.93
CA ILE A 169 19.63 1.88 -2.10
C ILE A 169 18.90 2.25 -0.81
N LEU A 170 19.27 3.37 -0.18
CA LEU A 170 18.64 3.83 1.05
C LEU A 170 17.15 4.14 0.82
N MET A 171 16.80 4.79 -0.28
CA MET A 171 15.40 5.10 -0.61
C MET A 171 14.58 3.83 -0.86
N VAL A 172 15.17 2.85 -1.53
CA VAL A 172 14.53 1.53 -1.75
C VAL A 172 14.26 0.84 -0.43
N VAL A 173 15.24 0.78 0.48
CA VAL A 173 15.08 0.17 1.81
C VAL A 173 14.00 0.91 2.62
N VAL A 174 14.02 2.24 2.62
CA VAL A 174 13.01 3.05 3.33
C VAL A 174 11.60 2.81 2.76
N ALA A 175 11.45 2.73 1.44
CA ALA A 175 10.17 2.43 0.80
C ALA A 175 9.65 1.02 1.14
N ILE A 176 10.54 0.01 1.17
CA ILE A 176 10.20 -1.36 1.59
C ILE A 176 9.71 -1.37 3.05
N LEU A 177 10.45 -0.71 3.95
CA LEU A 177 10.06 -0.61 5.37
C LEU A 177 8.73 0.10 5.53
N MET A 178 8.45 1.13 4.71
CA MET A 178 7.18 1.84 4.73
C MET A 178 6.02 0.90 4.42
N ILE A 179 6.09 0.14 3.32
CA ILE A 179 5.04 -0.82 2.94
C ILE A 179 4.89 -1.92 4.01
N ALA A 180 6.01 -2.42 4.55
CA ALA A 180 6.02 -3.42 5.62
C ALA A 180 5.26 -2.93 6.87
N PHE A 181 5.59 -1.74 7.38
CA PHE A 181 4.97 -1.19 8.58
C PHE A 181 3.51 -0.73 8.34
N SER A 182 3.18 -0.31 7.13
CA SER A 182 1.80 -0.07 6.72
C SER A 182 0.96 -1.34 6.76
N GLY A 183 1.54 -2.50 6.48
CA GLY A 183 0.90 -3.80 6.70
C GLY A 183 0.52 -4.05 8.17
N GLU A 184 1.39 -3.66 9.11
CA GLU A 184 1.09 -3.72 10.56
C GLU A 184 -0.10 -2.79 10.91
N LEU A 185 -0.10 -1.55 10.41
CA LEU A 185 -1.21 -0.60 10.62
C LEU A 185 -2.53 -1.08 9.99
N PHE A 186 -2.48 -1.64 8.78
CA PHE A 186 -3.63 -2.22 8.13
C PHE A 186 -4.22 -3.39 8.93
N ALA A 187 -3.38 -4.23 9.52
CA ALA A 187 -3.82 -5.29 10.42
C ALA A 187 -4.55 -4.74 11.65
N ILE A 188 -4.02 -3.68 12.26
CA ILE A 188 -4.66 -3.01 13.40
C ILE A 188 -6.01 -2.40 12.99
N ALA A 189 -6.06 -1.71 11.85
CA ALA A 189 -7.26 -1.02 11.38
C ALA A 189 -8.39 -2.00 10.97
N SER A 190 -8.05 -3.16 10.42
CA SER A 190 -9.00 -4.15 9.86
C SER A 190 -9.53 -5.20 10.84
N MET A 191 -9.00 -5.28 12.07
CA MET A 191 -9.44 -6.26 13.07
C MET A 191 -10.47 -5.67 14.03
N HIS A 192 -11.54 -6.40 14.36
CA HIS A 192 -12.67 -5.87 15.14
C HIS A 192 -12.31 -5.58 16.61
N ASN A 193 -11.52 -6.44 17.26
CA ASN A 193 -11.23 -6.34 18.70
C ASN A 193 -10.00 -5.46 18.99
N LEU A 194 -10.16 -4.54 19.94
CA LEU A 194 -9.08 -3.75 20.54
C LEU A 194 -8.69 -4.40 21.88
N ASP A 195 -8.08 -5.58 21.81
CA ASP A 195 -7.47 -6.17 23.01
C ASP A 195 -6.26 -5.31 23.45
N GLU A 196 -5.89 -5.33 24.74
CA GLU A 196 -4.71 -4.63 25.27
C GLU A 196 -3.43 -4.94 24.48
N HIS A 197 -3.34 -6.15 23.95
CA HIS A 197 -2.26 -6.63 23.08
C HIS A 197 -2.04 -5.74 21.84
N PHE A 198 -3.09 -5.11 21.30
CA PHE A 198 -2.98 -4.25 20.12
C PHE A 198 -2.45 -2.86 20.43
N ILE A 199 -2.53 -2.40 21.69
CA ILE A 199 -2.08 -1.07 22.09
C ILE A 199 -0.56 -0.95 21.89
N VAL A 200 0.20 -1.97 22.32
CA VAL A 200 1.66 -2.00 22.17
C VAL A 200 2.07 -2.09 20.70
N LEU A 201 1.38 -2.94 19.92
CA LEU A 201 1.61 -3.06 18.48
C LEU A 201 1.34 -1.74 17.76
N GLN A 202 0.19 -1.11 18.03
CA GLN A 202 -0.22 0.15 17.44
C GLN A 202 0.78 1.27 17.72
N LYS A 203 1.19 1.45 18.98
CA LYS A 203 2.16 2.49 19.35
C LYS A 203 3.47 2.32 18.58
N ARG A 204 4.01 1.09 18.54
CA ARG A 204 5.28 0.81 17.86
C ARG A 204 5.15 0.95 16.35
N ALA A 205 4.06 0.48 15.75
CA ALA A 205 3.82 0.60 14.31
C ALA A 205 3.68 2.07 13.88
N LEU A 206 2.95 2.90 14.63
CA LEU A 206 2.82 4.33 14.34
C LEU A 206 4.16 5.06 14.39
N VAL A 207 4.98 4.83 15.43
CA VAL A 207 6.31 5.45 15.54
C VAL A 207 7.19 5.06 14.35
N LYS A 208 7.22 3.77 13.98
CA LYS A 208 7.97 3.30 12.81
C LYS A 208 7.51 4.01 11.53
N VAL A 209 6.19 4.11 11.33
CA VAL A 209 5.62 4.76 10.15
C VAL A 209 5.97 6.24 10.11
N TYR A 210 5.83 6.99 11.21
CA TYR A 210 6.19 8.41 11.22
C TYR A 210 7.67 8.65 10.90
N VAL A 211 8.56 7.85 11.48
CA VAL A 211 10.01 7.96 11.20
C VAL A 211 10.30 7.65 9.73
N VAL A 212 9.79 6.53 9.21
CA VAL A 212 10.04 6.11 7.83
C VAL A 212 9.42 7.08 6.82
N SER A 213 8.19 7.56 7.04
CA SER A 213 7.56 8.57 6.19
C SER A 213 8.32 9.89 6.21
N GLY A 214 8.81 10.34 7.37
CA GLY A 214 9.62 11.55 7.48
C GLY A 214 10.93 11.45 6.69
N VAL A 215 11.64 10.31 6.82
CA VAL A 215 12.87 10.04 6.04
C VAL A 215 12.58 9.95 4.55
N LEU A 216 11.47 9.31 4.14
CA LEU A 216 11.10 9.19 2.74
C LEU A 216 10.76 10.56 2.13
N ILE A 217 9.99 11.40 2.82
CA ILE A 217 9.68 12.76 2.37
C ILE A 217 10.95 13.57 2.20
N PHE A 218 11.86 13.51 3.18
CA PHE A 218 13.16 14.18 3.09
C PHE A 218 13.96 13.70 1.87
N GLY A 219 14.00 12.39 1.62
CA GLY A 219 14.69 11.83 0.47
C GLY A 219 14.04 12.20 -0.88
N LEU A 220 12.71 12.24 -0.95
CA LEU A 220 11.99 12.69 -2.15
C LEU A 220 12.23 14.18 -2.44
N TYR A 221 12.31 15.00 -1.38
CA TYR A 221 12.65 16.42 -1.48
C TYR A 221 14.09 16.62 -1.98
N GLN A 222 15.07 15.95 -1.36
CA GLN A 222 16.48 16.03 -1.79
C GLN A 222 16.70 15.53 -3.23
N GLY A 223 15.91 14.54 -3.66
CA GLY A 223 15.95 14.04 -5.03
C GLY A 223 15.22 14.91 -6.06
N ASN A 224 14.67 16.08 -5.67
CA ASN A 224 13.83 16.94 -6.52
C ASN A 224 12.64 16.22 -7.18
N TYR A 225 12.22 15.08 -6.63
CA TYR A 225 11.10 14.30 -7.16
C TYR A 225 9.76 14.98 -6.91
N LEU A 226 9.67 15.89 -5.94
CA LEU A 226 8.43 16.62 -5.63
C LEU A 226 8.14 17.77 -6.62
N ASP A 227 9.17 18.35 -7.22
CA ASP A 227 9.07 19.47 -8.18
C ASP A 227 8.98 19.00 -9.64
N THR A 228 8.96 17.68 -9.86
CA THR A 228 8.95 17.09 -11.20
C THR A 228 7.60 17.29 -11.88
N ASN A 229 7.59 17.68 -13.17
CA ASN A 229 6.36 17.68 -13.97
C ASN A 229 5.99 16.23 -14.30
N TRP A 230 5.04 15.69 -13.55
CA TRP A 230 4.57 14.30 -13.65
C TRP A 230 3.97 13.92 -15.01
N ILE A 231 3.62 14.90 -15.85
CA ILE A 231 3.02 14.67 -17.16
C ILE A 231 4.09 14.46 -18.26
N SER A 232 5.25 15.11 -18.14
CA SER A 232 6.21 15.23 -19.26
C SER A 232 7.40 14.26 -19.20
N GLN A 233 7.54 13.45 -18.14
CA GLN A 233 8.69 12.55 -17.96
C GLN A 233 8.27 11.08 -17.90
N PRO A 234 8.24 10.36 -19.05
CA PRO A 234 8.08 8.92 -19.05
C PRO A 234 9.24 8.25 -18.29
N GLY A 235 8.94 7.25 -17.45
CA GLY A 235 9.94 6.50 -16.66
C GLY A 235 9.88 6.71 -15.13
N ASN A 236 9.07 7.66 -14.63
CA ASN A 236 8.93 7.94 -13.19
C ASN A 236 7.87 7.07 -12.48
N GLU A 237 7.38 6.00 -13.11
CA GLU A 237 6.26 5.18 -12.60
C GLU A 237 6.55 4.57 -11.21
N LYS A 238 7.78 4.10 -10.96
CA LYS A 238 8.19 3.57 -9.66
C LYS A 238 8.19 4.66 -8.56
N ILE A 239 8.49 5.90 -8.91
CA ILE A 239 8.45 7.05 -7.98
C ILE A 239 7.00 7.45 -7.71
N ILE A 240 6.15 7.51 -8.75
CA ILE A 240 4.70 7.75 -8.59
C ILE A 240 4.08 6.69 -7.68
N ALA A 241 4.40 5.40 -7.90
CA ALA A 241 3.97 4.31 -7.03
C ALA A 241 4.43 4.51 -5.58
N THR A 242 5.67 4.99 -5.38
CA THR A 242 6.21 5.30 -4.04
C THR A 242 5.44 6.43 -3.36
N ILE A 243 5.07 7.49 -4.08
CA ILE A 243 4.23 8.59 -3.55
C ILE A 243 2.83 8.10 -3.23
N ILE A 244 2.25 7.25 -4.08
CA ILE A 244 0.96 6.61 -3.81
C ILE A 244 1.04 5.77 -2.52
N PHE A 245 2.09 4.96 -2.36
CA PHE A 245 2.29 4.17 -1.14
C PHE A 245 2.55 5.03 0.10
N LEU A 246 3.22 6.18 -0.06
CA LEU A 246 3.38 7.15 1.02
C LEU A 246 2.02 7.72 1.43
N SER A 247 1.20 8.16 0.47
CA SER A 247 -0.17 8.61 0.73
C SER A 247 -0.99 7.53 1.45
N GLN A 248 -0.89 6.28 0.99
CA GLN A 248 -1.57 5.15 1.64
C GLN A 248 -1.16 4.95 3.09
N THR A 249 0.15 4.97 3.33
CA THR A 249 0.74 4.81 4.65
C THR A 249 0.24 5.87 5.62
N LEU A 250 0.19 7.12 5.15
CA LEU A 250 -0.24 8.24 5.96
C LEU A 250 -1.76 8.23 6.20
N ILE A 251 -2.58 7.85 5.21
CA ILE A 251 -4.03 7.63 5.40
C ILE A 251 -4.26 6.52 6.43
N LEU A 252 -3.50 5.42 6.40
CA LEU A 252 -3.60 4.38 7.42
C LEU A 252 -3.30 4.91 8.83
N ALA A 253 -2.21 5.67 8.98
CA ALA A 253 -1.74 6.18 10.26
C ALA A 253 -2.66 7.26 10.85
N PHE A 254 -3.04 8.26 10.04
CA PHE A 254 -3.79 9.43 10.51
C PHE A 254 -5.30 9.27 10.41
N ILE A 255 -5.79 8.43 9.50
CA ILE A 255 -7.23 8.30 9.25
C ILE A 255 -7.75 6.93 9.69
N CYS A 256 -7.27 5.83 9.11
CA CYS A 256 -7.90 4.52 9.36
C CYS A 256 -7.74 4.05 10.81
N VAL A 257 -6.56 4.24 11.41
CA VAL A 257 -6.29 3.82 12.80
C VAL A 257 -7.10 4.66 13.80
N PRO A 258 -7.09 6.01 13.77
CA PRO A 258 -7.96 6.83 14.62
C PRO A 258 -9.44 6.65 14.32
N GLY A 259 -9.80 6.51 13.04
CA GLY A 259 -11.18 6.30 12.58
C GLY A 259 -11.81 5.05 13.18
N LYS A 260 -11.05 3.96 13.33
CA LYS A 260 -11.52 2.75 14.03
C LYS A 260 -11.95 3.04 15.48
N ARG A 261 -11.22 3.89 16.20
CA ARG A 261 -11.58 4.29 17.58
C ARG A 261 -12.89 5.08 17.58
N SER A 262 -13.04 6.02 16.65
CA SER A 262 -14.28 6.79 16.50
C SER A 262 -15.49 5.90 16.17
N ASP A 263 -15.35 5.00 15.20
CA ASP A 263 -16.42 4.09 14.77
C ASP A 263 -16.87 3.16 15.91
N ASN A 264 -15.94 2.72 16.77
CA ASN A 264 -16.24 1.90 17.93
C ASN A 264 -17.02 2.64 19.03
N LEU A 265 -16.95 3.98 19.08
CA LEU A 265 -17.73 4.79 20.01
C LEU A 265 -19.14 5.05 19.49
N LEU A 266 -19.29 5.21 18.16
CA LEU A 266 -20.55 5.51 17.49
C LEU A 266 -21.43 4.29 17.19
N ARG A 267 -20.95 3.07 17.46
CA ARG A 267 -21.53 1.72 17.19
C ARG A 267 -22.98 1.62 16.65
N VAL A 268 -23.97 2.16 17.35
CA VAL A 268 -25.40 2.04 17.00
C VAL A 268 -26.11 3.41 17.04
N GLY A 269 -25.44 4.47 16.59
CA GLY A 269 -26.00 5.82 16.57
C GLY A 269 -27.13 6.00 15.54
N GLU A 270 -28.07 6.89 15.87
CA GLU A 270 -29.09 7.36 14.93
C GLU A 270 -28.46 8.30 13.89
N GLY A 271 -28.96 8.26 12.65
CA GLY A 271 -28.51 9.17 11.57
C GLY A 271 -27.41 8.63 10.65
N ARG A 272 -27.01 7.35 10.80
CA ARG A 272 -26.00 6.67 9.97
C ARG A 272 -26.21 6.81 8.45
N THR A 273 -27.44 6.63 7.97
CA THR A 273 -27.76 6.78 6.54
C THR A 273 -27.57 8.21 6.06
N ASN A 274 -28.01 9.19 6.84
CA ASN A 274 -27.88 10.62 6.50
C ASN A 274 -26.41 11.05 6.50
N SER A 275 -25.65 10.59 7.50
CA SER A 275 -24.22 10.81 7.63
C SER A 275 -23.46 10.31 6.40
N PHE A 276 -23.75 9.08 5.96
CA PHE A 276 -23.10 8.50 4.78
C PHE A 276 -23.52 9.18 3.47
N ALA A 277 -24.80 9.58 3.34
CA ALA A 277 -25.28 10.32 2.18
C ALA A 277 -24.60 11.69 2.04
N ILE A 278 -24.51 12.45 3.14
CA ILE A 278 -23.81 13.74 3.18
C ILE A 278 -22.33 13.55 2.86
N MET A 279 -21.68 12.54 3.44
CA MET A 279 -20.29 12.21 3.16
C MET A 279 -20.05 11.89 1.68
N SER A 280 -20.96 11.15 1.04
CA SER A 280 -20.85 10.78 -0.39
C SER A 280 -20.97 12.00 -1.30
N ILE A 281 -21.91 12.90 -1.02
CA ILE A 281 -22.08 14.15 -1.78
C ILE A 281 -20.85 15.05 -1.61
N LEU A 282 -20.37 15.22 -0.37
CA LEU A 282 -19.16 16.00 -0.10
C LEU A 282 -17.93 15.40 -0.79
N SER A 283 -17.80 14.08 -0.78
CA SER A 283 -16.70 13.38 -1.47
C SER A 283 -16.67 13.72 -2.95
N LEU A 284 -17.83 13.64 -3.63
CA LEU A 284 -17.94 13.95 -5.05
C LEU A 284 -17.58 15.41 -5.35
N LEU A 285 -18.12 16.35 -4.58
CA LEU A 285 -17.84 17.79 -4.78
C LEU A 285 -16.37 18.12 -4.55
N ILE A 286 -15.77 17.61 -3.46
CA ILE A 286 -14.37 17.86 -3.11
C ILE A 286 -13.44 17.26 -4.15
N LEU A 287 -13.67 16.02 -4.58
CA LEU A 287 -12.83 15.37 -5.57
C LEU A 287 -12.86 16.12 -6.91
N ILE A 288 -14.04 16.51 -7.40
CA ILE A 288 -14.13 17.29 -8.65
C ILE A 288 -13.42 18.63 -8.51
N LEU A 289 -13.69 19.39 -7.43
CA LEU A 289 -13.15 20.74 -7.28
C LEU A 289 -11.64 20.72 -7.08
N VAL A 290 -11.14 19.93 -6.14
CA VAL A 290 -9.72 19.90 -5.77
C VAL A 290 -8.88 19.30 -6.89
N THR A 291 -9.32 18.19 -7.49
CA THR A 291 -8.59 17.57 -8.60
C THR A 291 -8.54 18.50 -9.82
N SER A 292 -9.63 19.23 -10.11
CA SER A 292 -9.64 20.25 -11.18
C SER A 292 -8.65 21.38 -10.91
N ILE A 293 -8.58 21.87 -9.66
CA ILE A 293 -7.64 22.93 -9.26
C ILE A 293 -6.20 22.46 -9.44
N VAL A 294 -5.88 21.25 -8.99
CA VAL A 294 -4.53 20.68 -9.08
C VAL A 294 -4.15 20.44 -10.55
N LEU A 295 -5.02 19.82 -11.34
CA LEU A 295 -4.75 19.57 -12.76
C LEU A 295 -4.56 20.89 -13.54
N ARG A 296 -5.31 21.94 -13.22
CA ARG A 296 -5.18 23.26 -13.86
C ARG A 296 -3.80 23.90 -13.62
N GLN A 297 -3.10 23.55 -12.55
CA GLN A 297 -1.75 24.06 -12.29
C GLN A 297 -0.68 23.46 -13.23
N THR A 298 -1.00 22.37 -13.93
CA THR A 298 -0.09 21.79 -14.92
C THR A 298 -0.21 22.54 -16.24
N SER A 299 0.91 23.01 -16.79
CA SER A 299 0.94 23.85 -18.00
C SER A 299 0.29 23.20 -19.22
N GLU A 300 0.34 21.87 -19.30
CA GLU A 300 -0.20 21.10 -20.41
C GLU A 300 -1.74 20.98 -20.39
N LEU A 301 -2.34 20.98 -19.19
CA LEU A 301 -3.80 20.85 -19.00
C LEU A 301 -4.48 22.20 -18.70
N ALA A 302 -3.69 23.27 -18.55
CA ALA A 302 -4.19 24.61 -18.26
C ALA A 302 -4.93 25.26 -19.45
N SER A 303 -4.66 24.82 -20.68
CA SER A 303 -5.33 25.34 -21.87
C SER A 303 -6.62 24.56 -22.19
N GLY A 304 -7.75 25.27 -22.28
CA GLY A 304 -9.07 24.67 -22.52
C GLY A 304 -9.73 24.06 -21.27
N ASN A 305 -10.67 23.12 -21.48
CA ASN A 305 -11.46 22.49 -20.41
C ASN A 305 -10.98 21.07 -20.05
N ARG A 306 -9.81 20.66 -20.54
CA ARG A 306 -9.30 19.28 -20.37
C ARG A 306 -9.08 18.91 -18.90
N TYR A 307 -8.67 19.85 -18.06
CA TYR A 307 -8.53 19.62 -16.62
C TYR A 307 -9.86 19.24 -15.94
N ILE A 308 -11.01 19.74 -16.44
CA ILE A 308 -12.33 19.38 -15.91
C ILE A 308 -12.69 17.96 -16.35
N GLU A 309 -12.45 17.63 -17.61
CA GLU A 309 -12.71 16.30 -18.17
C GLU A 309 -11.92 15.21 -17.42
N GLU A 310 -10.61 15.40 -17.25
CA GLU A 310 -9.76 14.46 -16.52
C GLU A 310 -10.17 14.36 -15.04
N SER A 311 -10.53 15.47 -14.40
CA SER A 311 -11.05 15.46 -13.03
C SER A 311 -12.36 14.66 -12.89
N LEU A 312 -13.25 14.78 -13.87
CA LEU A 312 -14.49 13.99 -13.92
C LEU A 312 -14.20 12.50 -14.10
N TRP A 313 -13.26 12.11 -14.98
CA TRP A 313 -12.86 10.72 -15.16
C TRP A 313 -12.24 10.11 -13.92
N LEU A 314 -11.32 10.83 -13.26
CA LEU A 314 -10.70 10.40 -12.01
C LEU A 314 -11.74 10.25 -10.89
N THR A 315 -12.66 11.21 -10.76
CA THR A 315 -13.73 11.14 -9.76
C THR A 315 -14.73 10.03 -10.06
N ALA A 316 -15.13 9.84 -11.32
CA ALA A 316 -16.03 8.77 -11.74
C ALA A 316 -15.44 7.39 -11.42
N SER A 317 -14.13 7.21 -11.67
CA SER A 317 -13.41 5.98 -11.33
C SER A 317 -13.48 5.70 -9.81
N PHE A 318 -13.25 6.72 -8.98
CA PHE A 318 -13.40 6.60 -7.53
C PHE A 318 -14.83 6.23 -7.11
N VAL A 319 -15.85 6.87 -7.69
CA VAL A 319 -17.27 6.59 -7.36
C VAL A 319 -17.68 5.16 -7.73
N ILE A 320 -17.20 4.65 -8.88
CA ILE A 320 -17.41 3.26 -9.28
C ILE A 320 -16.80 2.30 -8.25
N MET A 321 -15.58 2.57 -7.80
CA MET A 321 -14.91 1.76 -6.77
C MET A 321 -15.66 1.79 -5.44
N VAL A 322 -16.11 2.96 -4.98
CA VAL A 322 -16.92 3.08 -3.76
C VAL A 322 -18.19 2.27 -3.93
N SER A 323 -18.91 2.43 -5.04
CA SER A 323 -20.16 1.70 -5.30
C SER A 323 -19.97 0.19 -5.23
N PHE A 324 -18.88 -0.33 -5.82
CA PHE A 324 -18.56 -1.75 -5.77
C PHE A 324 -18.21 -2.22 -4.35
N THR A 325 -17.37 -1.49 -3.62
CA THR A 325 -16.96 -1.90 -2.26
C THR A 325 -18.10 -1.82 -1.25
N GLN A 326 -19.07 -0.92 -1.44
CA GLN A 326 -20.28 -0.85 -0.60
C GLN A 326 -21.23 -2.05 -0.78
N LEU A 327 -21.04 -2.89 -1.81
CA LEU A 327 -21.74 -4.16 -1.93
C LEU A 327 -21.14 -5.27 -1.06
N LEU A 328 -19.85 -5.17 -0.69
CA LEU A 328 -19.12 -6.22 0.02
C LEU A 328 -19.70 -6.55 1.42
N PRO A 329 -20.17 -5.58 2.23
CA PRO A 329 -20.86 -5.88 3.48
C PRO A 329 -22.08 -6.79 3.31
N ARG A 330 -22.82 -6.65 2.19
CA ARG A 330 -24.00 -7.48 1.90
C ARG A 330 -23.64 -8.94 1.67
N TYR A 331 -22.41 -9.22 1.23
CA TYR A 331 -21.88 -10.56 1.05
C TYR A 331 -21.15 -11.10 2.30
N GLY A 332 -21.29 -10.43 3.45
CA GLY A 332 -20.71 -10.86 4.72
C GLY A 332 -19.24 -10.49 4.91
N PHE A 333 -18.69 -9.57 4.10
CA PHE A 333 -17.37 -8.96 4.36
C PHE A 333 -17.48 -7.79 5.34
N ASP A 334 -17.99 -8.08 6.53
CA ASP A 334 -18.07 -7.12 7.63
C ASP A 334 -16.83 -7.25 8.53
N ALA A 335 -15.90 -6.31 8.38
CA ALA A 335 -14.60 -6.35 9.09
C ALA A 335 -14.54 -5.38 10.29
N ALA A 336 -15.47 -4.43 10.40
CA ALA A 336 -15.39 -3.31 11.34
C ALA A 336 -16.76 -3.03 11.98
N ALA A 337 -16.79 -2.24 13.06
CA ALA A 337 -18.07 -1.85 13.68
C ALA A 337 -18.99 -1.09 12.71
N ARG A 338 -18.40 -0.40 11.72
CA ARG A 338 -19.09 0.38 10.69
C ARG A 338 -18.59 0.00 9.30
N PRO A 339 -19.13 -1.07 8.69
CA PRO A 339 -18.64 -1.58 7.41
C PRO A 339 -18.61 -0.53 6.29
N GLU A 340 -19.60 0.34 6.18
CA GLU A 340 -19.69 1.37 5.12
C GLU A 340 -18.57 2.40 5.17
N TYR A 341 -18.27 2.95 6.36
CA TYR A 341 -17.17 3.90 6.54
C TYR A 341 -15.81 3.23 6.44
N TRP A 342 -15.71 1.98 6.92
CA TRP A 342 -14.53 1.18 6.72
C TRP A 342 -14.23 0.97 5.23
N TRP A 343 -15.21 0.51 4.45
CA TRP A 343 -15.03 0.31 3.00
C TRP A 343 -14.81 1.60 2.22
N LEU A 344 -15.39 2.72 2.67
CA LEU A 344 -15.06 4.04 2.13
C LEU A 344 -13.58 4.37 2.36
N ARG A 345 -13.06 4.20 3.57
CA ARG A 345 -11.64 4.45 3.90
C ARG A 345 -10.69 3.48 3.19
N ILE A 346 -11.08 2.22 3.01
CA ILE A 346 -10.33 1.26 2.19
C ILE A 346 -10.32 1.66 0.71
N THR A 347 -11.42 2.21 0.21
CA THR A 347 -11.46 2.74 -1.15
C THR A 347 -10.56 3.96 -1.29
N LEU A 348 -10.62 4.91 -0.37
CA LEU A 348 -9.73 6.07 -0.31
C LEU A 348 -8.25 5.68 -0.27
N LEU A 349 -7.93 4.59 0.43
CA LEU A 349 -6.59 4.02 0.52
C LEU A 349 -6.12 3.46 -0.83
N PHE A 350 -6.87 2.55 -1.44
CA PHE A 350 -6.40 1.81 -2.63
C PHE A 350 -6.76 2.46 -3.97
N SER A 351 -7.65 3.46 -4.00
CA SER A 351 -8.09 4.08 -5.26
C SER A 351 -6.98 4.71 -6.08
N PRO A 352 -5.97 5.44 -5.54
CA PRO A 352 -4.93 5.99 -6.39
C PRO A 352 -4.16 4.90 -7.14
N ALA A 353 -3.80 3.81 -6.45
CA ALA A 353 -3.05 2.71 -7.04
C ALA A 353 -3.86 1.97 -8.10
N LEU A 354 -5.17 1.78 -7.88
CA LEU A 354 -6.04 1.11 -8.85
C LEU A 354 -6.33 2.01 -10.07
N ILE A 355 -6.61 3.29 -9.86
CA ILE A 355 -6.82 4.24 -10.96
C ILE A 355 -5.54 4.38 -11.79
N PHE A 356 -4.36 4.30 -11.17
CA PHE A 356 -3.08 4.38 -11.86
C PHE A 356 -2.86 3.29 -12.92
N TRP A 357 -3.57 2.15 -12.84
CA TRP A 357 -3.55 1.14 -13.91
C TRP A 357 -4.11 1.64 -15.24
N PHE A 358 -5.10 2.54 -15.16
CA PHE A 358 -5.87 2.97 -16.33
C PHE A 358 -5.61 4.43 -16.68
N ASN A 359 -5.15 5.22 -15.72
CA ASN A 359 -4.91 6.65 -15.91
C ASN A 359 -3.66 7.12 -15.13
N ALA A 360 -2.64 7.57 -15.86
CA ALA A 360 -1.40 8.09 -15.29
C ALA A 360 -1.60 9.35 -14.40
N PHE A 361 -2.72 10.06 -14.57
CA PHE A 361 -3.09 11.23 -13.77
C PHE A 361 -3.61 10.89 -12.37
N ALA A 362 -3.61 9.62 -11.97
CA ALA A 362 -4.06 9.18 -10.65
C ALA A 362 -3.35 9.89 -9.49
N ILE A 363 -2.12 10.38 -9.66
CA ILE A 363 -1.41 11.14 -8.61
C ILE A 363 -2.16 12.43 -8.22
N PHE A 364 -2.86 13.06 -9.16
CA PHE A 364 -3.51 14.36 -8.96
C PHE A 364 -4.79 14.27 -8.13
N ILE A 365 -5.38 13.08 -7.95
CA ILE A 365 -6.55 12.88 -7.09
C ILE A 365 -6.18 12.82 -5.60
N ILE A 366 -4.90 12.58 -5.27
CA ILE A 366 -4.42 12.36 -3.90
C ILE A 366 -4.82 13.49 -2.93
N PRO A 367 -4.61 14.79 -3.24
CA PRO A 367 -4.98 15.87 -2.33
C PRO A 367 -6.48 15.89 -2.02
N GLY A 368 -7.32 15.63 -3.01
CA GLY A 368 -8.76 15.51 -2.82
C GLY A 368 -9.12 14.34 -1.91
N LEU A 369 -8.52 13.16 -2.13
CA LEU A 369 -8.74 11.99 -1.29
C LEU A 369 -8.35 12.22 0.17
N TRP A 370 -7.30 13.00 0.44
CA TRP A 370 -6.90 13.36 1.79
C TRP A 370 -7.97 14.16 2.54
N LEU A 371 -8.55 15.16 1.88
CA LEU A 371 -9.65 15.95 2.44
C LEU A 371 -10.87 15.08 2.71
N VAL A 372 -11.22 14.21 1.76
CA VAL A 372 -12.32 13.25 1.93
C VAL A 372 -12.03 12.26 3.06
N ALA A 373 -10.80 11.78 3.18
CA ALA A 373 -10.39 10.87 4.24
C ALA A 373 -10.50 11.52 5.63
N ALA A 374 -10.07 12.77 5.79
CA ALA A 374 -10.27 13.53 7.02
C ALA A 374 -11.75 13.69 7.37
N LEU A 375 -12.59 14.05 6.39
CA LEU A 375 -14.04 14.18 6.59
C LEU A 375 -14.71 12.86 6.96
N SER A 376 -14.17 11.71 6.53
CA SER A 376 -14.71 10.38 6.88
C SER A 376 -14.71 10.06 8.39
N ILE A 377 -13.97 10.83 9.19
CA ILE A 377 -13.97 10.73 10.66
C ILE A 377 -14.84 11.83 11.27
N VAL A 378 -14.74 13.04 10.72
CA VAL A 378 -15.38 14.25 11.26
C VAL A 378 -16.88 14.24 11.03
N VAL A 379 -17.35 13.93 9.81
CA VAL A 379 -18.76 13.98 9.42
C VAL A 379 -19.64 13.07 10.29
N PRO A 380 -19.29 11.78 10.49
CA PRO A 380 -19.99 10.92 11.43
C PRO A 380 -20.14 11.50 12.84
N SER A 381 -19.06 12.07 13.34
CA SER A 381 -18.98 12.57 14.72
C SER A 381 -19.86 13.80 14.95
N ILE A 382 -20.23 14.53 13.89
CA ILE A 382 -21.09 15.72 13.95
C ILE A 382 -22.57 15.36 13.77
N ILE A 383 -22.87 14.46 12.84
CA ILE A 383 -24.24 14.20 12.39
C ILE A 383 -24.94 13.16 13.27
N GLU A 384 -24.22 12.13 13.70
CA GLU A 384 -24.81 10.99 14.39
C GLU A 384 -24.96 11.26 15.89
N LYS A 385 -26.05 10.74 16.47
CA LYS A 385 -26.38 10.90 17.89
C LYS A 385 -26.43 9.52 18.58
N ASP A 386 -25.97 9.48 19.84
CA ASP A 386 -25.70 8.34 20.78
C ASP A 386 -24.29 7.72 20.77
N ALA A 387 -23.62 7.40 21.90
CA ALA A 387 -24.00 7.35 23.33
C ALA A 387 -23.21 8.37 24.21
N LYS A 388 -23.85 8.94 25.25
CA LYS A 388 -23.32 9.90 26.26
C LYS A 388 -22.05 10.69 25.86
N THR A 389 -22.29 11.90 25.34
CA THR A 389 -21.35 13.01 25.04
C THR A 389 -20.28 12.77 23.96
N PRO A 390 -20.55 13.09 22.67
CA PRO A 390 -19.54 12.95 21.60
C PRO A 390 -19.05 14.27 20.97
N SER A 391 -19.52 15.46 21.36
CA SER A 391 -19.16 16.70 20.63
C SER A 391 -17.72 17.19 20.88
N GLN A 392 -17.10 16.82 22.00
CA GLN A 392 -15.72 17.23 22.34
C GLN A 392 -14.66 16.18 21.93
N LEU A 393 -15.06 14.93 21.67
CA LEU A 393 -14.12 13.83 21.46
C LEU A 393 -13.59 13.74 20.03
N GLY A 394 -14.38 14.11 19.00
CA GLY A 394 -13.92 14.08 17.61
C GLY A 394 -12.75 15.04 17.35
N MET A 395 -12.83 16.25 17.93
CA MET A 395 -11.75 17.23 17.92
C MET A 395 -10.57 16.81 18.81
N ALA A 396 -10.84 16.21 19.98
CA ALA A 396 -9.80 15.70 20.87
C ALA A 396 -9.06 14.49 20.29
N VAL A 397 -9.70 13.60 19.53
CA VAL A 397 -9.06 12.46 18.85
C VAL A 397 -8.19 12.93 17.69
N PHE A 398 -8.61 13.98 16.98
CA PHE A 398 -7.77 14.62 15.96
C PHE A 398 -6.55 15.31 16.62
N ALA A 399 -6.76 16.01 17.74
CA ALA A 399 -5.68 16.63 18.52
C ALA A 399 -4.73 15.62 19.17
N ASP A 400 -5.23 14.51 19.73
CA ASP A 400 -4.44 13.39 20.31
C ASP A 400 -3.63 12.66 19.23
N SER A 401 -4.11 12.62 17.99
CA SER A 401 -3.37 12.01 16.87
C SER A 401 -2.18 12.89 16.42
N LEU A 402 -2.26 14.20 16.67
CA LEU A 402 -1.23 15.20 16.34
C LEU A 402 -0.28 15.47 17.52
N CYS A 403 -0.76 15.40 18.76
CA CYS A 403 0.00 15.60 19.99
C CYS A 403 0.11 14.27 20.74
N GLY A 404 1.20 13.53 20.55
CA GLY A 404 1.48 12.35 21.37
C GLY A 404 1.76 12.71 22.84
N HIS A 405 0.74 12.80 23.70
CA HIS A 405 0.83 12.75 25.17
C HIS A 405 -0.58 12.53 25.76
N TYR A 406 -0.99 11.31 26.16
CA TYR A 406 -0.79 10.71 27.50
C TYR A 406 -0.96 11.67 28.68
N PHE A 407 -2.18 11.78 29.21
CA PHE A 407 -2.45 11.95 30.65
C PHE A 407 -3.90 11.52 30.96
N HIS A 408 -4.11 10.84 32.09
CA HIS A 408 -5.33 10.20 32.60
C HIS A 408 -5.51 8.71 32.29
N TYR A 409 -4.69 7.87 32.94
CA TYR A 409 -5.14 6.64 33.61
C TYR A 409 -4.10 6.28 34.68
N PHE A 410 -4.02 7.11 35.72
CA PHE A 410 -3.49 6.78 37.04
C PHE A 410 -4.41 7.45 38.06
N SER A 411 -5.53 6.80 38.34
CA SER A 411 -6.31 6.97 39.57
C SER A 411 -7.32 5.83 39.67
N ASN A 412 -6.84 4.68 40.16
CA ASN A 412 -7.43 3.85 41.21
C ASN A 412 -6.70 2.50 41.25
#